data_AF-W2SRE3-F1
#
_entry.id   AF-W2SRE3-F1
#
_cell.length_a   1.000
_cell.length_b   1.000
_cell.length_c   1.000
_cell.angle_alpha   90.00
_cell.angle_beta   90.00
_cell.angle_gamma   90.00
#
_symmetry.space_group_name_H-M   'P 1'
#
loop_
_entity.id
_entity.type
_entity.pdbx_description
1 polymer ?
#
loop_
_entity_poly.entity_id
_entity_poly.type
_entity_poly.pdbx_seq_one_letter_code
_entity_poly.pdbx_strand_id
1 'polypeptide(L)'
;MGHEKTKFIGTAILIFIMTFCLTITLLVLFKPIETIPLPVIDRSEMMFLAAIVLHGNGGRSRTEVLNEMMTTLFPNGPSQIAEVDFEDTFNIKIQTHLQNCEVEIKRIANKCGRDPPTYTNWTTFAGFIYECIGLNRESDLFPDAESFSRLESLIRMDRNGLKMPDWFEHNKKQIYSLYERTYSFIVGVNEYHDEKLLKMKQGFLMSKIMKILWKQWEEYEKNGQIKRGKFTAFFTQDWLLLAFLHSLGCGEEALGSTIPTYNSSVIIETYVRSKKPFLKVLYKDNITVPKDVTSAVRSCTFAPCHLIEFSRCCKEYTTDDPRKICDANPT
;
A
#
# COMPACT_ATOMS: atom_id res chain seq x y z
N MET A 1 0.83 60.22 51.00
CA MET A 1 1.78 59.86 49.92
C MET A 1 2.42 58.47 50.05
N GLY A 2 2.36 57.76 51.19
CA GLY A 2 2.99 56.42 51.32
C GLY A 2 2.21 55.25 50.73
N HIS A 3 0.89 55.35 50.56
CA HIS A 3 0.02 54.21 50.22
C HIS A 3 -0.06 53.90 48.70
N GLU A 4 0.22 54.88 47.84
CA GLU A 4 0.27 54.67 46.38
C GLU A 4 1.53 53.93 45.94
N LYS A 5 2.67 54.20 46.59
CA LYS A 5 3.95 53.53 46.27
C LYS A 5 3.89 52.02 46.52
N THR A 6 3.18 51.59 47.57
CA THR A 6 3.04 50.16 47.91
C THR A 6 2.18 49.40 46.90
N LYS A 7 1.13 50.04 46.36
CA LYS A 7 0.31 49.44 45.29
C LYS A 7 1.11 49.27 44.00
N PHE A 8 1.90 50.28 43.63
CA PHE A 8 2.72 50.22 42.43
C PHE A 8 3.76 49.10 42.48
N ILE A 9 4.42 48.91 43.63
CA ILE A 9 5.38 47.83 43.84
C ILE A 9 4.71 46.46 43.75
N GLY A 10 3.52 46.30 44.36
CA GLY A 10 2.76 45.05 44.28
C GLY A 10 2.39 44.67 42.85
N THR A 11 1.91 45.64 42.06
CA THR A 11 1.55 45.41 40.65
C THR A 11 2.77 45.07 39.80
N ALA A 12 3.92 45.74 40.01
CA ALA A 12 5.14 45.45 39.28
C ALA A 12 5.67 44.03 39.54
N ILE A 13 5.63 43.57 40.80
CA ILE A 13 6.03 42.21 41.17
C ILE A 13 5.11 41.17 40.53
N LEU A 14 3.79 41.40 40.53
CA LEU A 14 2.83 40.48 39.94
C LEU A 14 3.04 40.32 38.42
N ILE A 15 3.29 41.42 37.72
CA ILE A 15 3.59 41.41 36.28
C ILE A 15 4.88 40.62 36.02
N PHE A 16 5.93 40.85 36.81
CA PHE A 16 7.19 40.13 36.66
C PHE A 16 7.02 38.62 36.82
N ILE A 17 6.28 38.18 37.84
CA ILE A 17 6.00 36.75 38.08
C ILE A 17 5.23 36.15 36.90
N MET A 18 4.17 36.82 36.41
CA MET A 18 3.41 36.31 35.27
C MET A 18 4.26 36.20 33.99
N THR A 19 5.13 37.19 33.76
CA THR A 19 5.99 37.20 32.56
C THR A 19 7.03 36.10 32.65
N PHE A 20 7.62 35.89 33.84
CA PHE A 20 8.57 34.83 34.11
C PHE A 20 7.95 33.43 33.94
N CYS A 21 6.75 33.21 34.49
CA CYS A 21 6.01 31.96 34.31
C CYS A 21 5.70 31.70 32.83
N LEU A 22 5.23 32.71 32.09
CA LEU A 22 4.95 32.58 30.66
C LEU A 22 6.21 32.22 29.87
N THR A 23 7.35 32.85 30.15
CA THR A 23 8.63 32.50 29.51
C THR A 23 9.09 31.09 29.81
N ILE A 24 8.94 30.60 31.05
CA ILE A 24 9.27 29.21 31.39
C ILE A 24 8.34 28.23 30.67
N THR A 25 7.03 28.50 30.64
CA THR A 25 6.08 27.65 29.93
C THR A 25 6.40 27.59 28.43
N LEU A 26 6.76 28.72 27.81
CA LEU A 26 7.22 28.76 26.42
C LEU A 26 8.54 27.99 26.24
N LEU A 27 9.52 28.12 27.12
CA LEU A 27 10.78 27.38 27.02
C LEU A 27 10.61 25.86 27.22
N VAL A 28 9.63 25.43 28.02
CA VAL A 28 9.33 24.01 28.25
C VAL A 28 8.51 23.42 27.09
N LEU A 29 7.53 24.16 26.57
CA LEU A 29 6.71 23.72 25.43
C LEU A 29 7.47 23.78 24.11
N PHE A 30 8.34 24.77 23.96
CA PHE A 30 9.18 24.98 22.79
C PHE A 30 10.64 24.71 23.11
N LYS A 31 10.92 23.62 23.86
CA LYS A 31 12.29 23.09 23.88
C LYS A 31 12.74 22.97 22.42
N PRO A 32 13.87 23.59 22.04
CA PRO A 32 14.40 23.41 20.70
C PRO A 32 14.52 21.91 20.49
N ILE A 33 13.90 21.42 19.42
CA ILE A 33 14.08 20.05 18.98
C ILE A 33 15.58 19.93 18.76
N GLU A 34 16.30 19.36 19.73
CA GLU A 34 17.64 18.87 19.51
C GLU A 34 17.49 17.99 18.29
N THR A 35 18.09 18.41 17.18
CA THR A 35 18.14 17.64 15.96
C THR A 35 18.77 16.32 16.35
N ILE A 36 17.93 15.32 16.62
CA ILE A 36 18.36 13.96 16.89
C ILE A 36 19.19 13.61 15.65
N PRO A 37 20.51 13.42 15.77
CA PRO A 37 21.31 13.07 14.62
C PRO A 37 20.67 11.82 14.03
N LEU A 38 20.17 11.92 12.80
CA LEU A 38 19.64 10.79 12.07
C LEU A 38 20.68 9.68 12.20
N PRO A 39 20.32 8.50 12.75
CA PRO A 39 21.30 7.47 12.98
C PRO A 39 21.92 7.13 11.63
N VAL A 40 23.23 7.40 11.52
CA VAL A 40 24.02 6.96 10.37
C VAL A 40 23.91 5.45 10.37
N ILE A 41 23.15 4.92 9.40
CA ILE A 41 22.92 3.48 9.33
C ILE A 41 24.23 2.87 8.85
N ASP A 42 24.93 2.21 9.76
CA ASP A 42 26.12 1.45 9.46
C ASP A 42 25.75 0.33 8.46
N ARG A 43 26.26 0.45 7.23
CA ARG A 43 26.01 -0.51 6.14
C ARG A 43 26.66 -1.88 6.40
N SER A 44 27.56 -1.99 7.38
CA SER A 44 28.24 -3.24 7.69
C SER A 44 27.37 -4.28 8.42
N GLU A 45 26.25 -3.86 9.02
CA GLU A 45 25.24 -4.75 9.65
C GLU A 45 23.96 -4.92 8.80
N MET A 46 23.93 -4.40 7.57
CA MET A 46 22.77 -4.52 6.70
C MET A 46 22.71 -5.89 6.01
N MET A 47 21.78 -6.72 6.45
CA MET A 47 21.23 -7.76 5.59
C MET A 47 20.21 -7.11 4.65
N PHE A 48 20.35 -7.31 3.34
CA PHE A 48 19.29 -6.96 2.39
C PHE A 48 18.47 -8.22 2.12
N LEU A 49 17.26 -8.24 2.64
CA LEU A 49 16.28 -9.28 2.37
C LEU A 49 15.06 -8.62 1.75
N ALA A 50 14.84 -8.79 0.45
CA ALA A 50 13.75 -8.12 -0.26
C ALA A 50 12.65 -9.13 -0.63
N ALA A 51 11.45 -8.94 -0.08
CA ALA A 51 10.23 -9.48 -0.65
C ALA A 51 9.60 -8.40 -1.54
N ILE A 52 9.49 -8.66 -2.83
CA ILE A 52 8.99 -7.68 -3.80
C ILE A 52 7.69 -8.18 -4.41
N VAL A 53 6.64 -7.40 -4.32
CA VAL A 53 5.40 -7.62 -5.05
C VAL A 53 5.42 -6.72 -6.27
N LEU A 54 5.47 -7.31 -7.47
CA LEU A 54 5.57 -6.62 -8.76
C LEU A 54 4.24 -6.67 -9.49
N HIS A 55 3.82 -5.54 -10.05
CA HIS A 55 2.78 -5.52 -11.07
C HIS A 55 3.37 -5.69 -12.47
N GLY A 56 2.89 -6.67 -13.24
CA GLY A 56 3.32 -6.90 -14.62
C GLY A 56 2.17 -7.22 -15.57
N ASN A 57 2.15 -6.59 -16.75
CA ASN A 57 1.24 -6.92 -17.84
C ASN A 57 1.98 -7.68 -18.95
N GLY A 58 1.82 -9.00 -19.01
CA GLY A 58 2.29 -9.85 -20.11
C GLY A 58 3.73 -10.37 -19.97
N GLY A 59 4.01 -11.50 -20.64
CA GLY A 59 5.23 -12.29 -20.47
C GLY A 59 6.56 -11.67 -20.94
N ARG A 60 6.57 -10.42 -21.41
CA ARG A 60 7.80 -9.73 -21.91
C ARG A 60 8.49 -8.83 -20.87
N SER A 61 7.79 -8.35 -19.83
CA SER A 61 8.41 -7.46 -18.81
C SER A 61 9.24 -8.21 -17.76
N ARG A 62 9.13 -9.54 -17.71
CA ARG A 62 9.78 -10.39 -16.69
C ARG A 62 11.31 -10.27 -16.70
N THR A 63 11.93 -10.04 -17.85
CA THR A 63 13.40 -10.07 -18.01
C THR A 63 14.04 -8.68 -17.90
N GLU A 64 13.36 -7.64 -18.40
CA GLU A 64 13.89 -6.26 -18.38
C GLU A 64 13.82 -5.65 -16.98
N VAL A 65 12.69 -5.81 -16.27
CA VAL A 65 12.55 -5.40 -14.86
C VAL A 65 13.57 -6.15 -13.99
N LEU A 66 13.84 -7.40 -14.31
CA LEU A 66 14.83 -8.21 -13.59
C LEU A 66 16.23 -7.65 -13.77
N ASN A 67 16.66 -7.39 -15.00
CA ASN A 67 17.99 -6.86 -15.25
C ASN A 67 18.15 -5.50 -14.57
N GLU A 68 17.20 -4.58 -14.74
CA GLU A 68 17.30 -3.23 -14.18
C GLU A 68 17.24 -3.20 -12.64
N MET A 69 16.37 -3.99 -11.99
CA MET A 69 16.36 -4.12 -10.53
C MET A 69 17.63 -4.77 -10.01
N MET A 70 18.15 -5.78 -10.70
CA MET A 70 19.37 -6.48 -10.27
C MET A 70 20.58 -5.54 -10.31
N THR A 71 20.75 -4.74 -11.37
CA THR A 71 21.84 -3.74 -11.42
C THR A 71 21.65 -2.62 -10.39
N THR A 72 20.41 -2.25 -10.09
CA THR A 72 20.12 -1.16 -9.14
C THR A 72 20.30 -1.59 -7.68
N LEU A 73 19.79 -2.76 -7.30
CA LEU A 73 19.79 -3.26 -5.93
C LEU A 73 21.07 -4.02 -5.57
N PHE A 74 21.72 -4.64 -6.56
CA PHE A 74 22.92 -5.45 -6.36
C PHE A 74 24.03 -5.00 -7.31
N PRO A 75 24.64 -3.82 -7.09
CA PRO A 75 25.66 -3.25 -7.98
C PRO A 75 26.91 -4.12 -8.14
N ASN A 76 27.13 -5.08 -7.23
CA ASN A 76 28.23 -6.04 -7.29
C ASN A 76 27.86 -7.35 -8.02
N GLY A 77 26.67 -7.42 -8.61
CA GLY A 77 26.22 -8.52 -9.47
C GLY A 77 25.43 -9.64 -8.76
N PRO A 78 24.92 -10.61 -9.54
CA PRO A 78 24.02 -11.68 -9.08
C PRO A 78 24.65 -12.66 -8.08
N SER A 79 26.00 -12.67 -7.95
CA SER A 79 26.73 -13.53 -7.02
C SER A 79 26.42 -13.24 -5.55
N GLN A 80 25.82 -12.09 -5.23
CA GLN A 80 25.29 -11.78 -3.90
C GLN A 80 23.94 -12.45 -3.59
N ILE A 81 23.28 -13.00 -4.62
CA ILE A 81 21.96 -13.61 -4.54
C ILE A 81 22.15 -15.13 -4.58
N ALA A 82 21.84 -15.79 -3.46
CA ALA A 82 21.99 -17.24 -3.35
C ALA A 82 20.98 -18.01 -4.21
N GLU A 83 19.83 -17.41 -4.51
CA GLU A 83 18.76 -17.95 -5.37
C GLU A 83 17.66 -16.89 -5.53
N VAL A 84 17.13 -16.68 -6.73
CA VAL A 84 15.87 -15.94 -6.95
C VAL A 84 14.75 -16.97 -7.02
N ASP A 85 13.98 -17.08 -5.95
CA ASP A 85 12.79 -17.94 -5.97
C ASP A 85 11.64 -17.16 -6.61
N PHE A 86 11.33 -17.51 -7.86
CA PHE A 86 10.14 -17.02 -8.54
C PHE A 86 9.01 -17.98 -8.24
N GLU A 87 8.16 -17.61 -7.31
CA GLU A 87 6.89 -18.25 -7.25
C GLU A 87 5.96 -17.59 -8.27
N ASP A 88 5.57 -18.34 -9.31
CA ASP A 88 4.39 -18.04 -10.13
C ASP A 88 3.10 -18.27 -9.28
N THR A 89 3.07 -17.71 -8.06
CA THR A 89 2.09 -18.07 -7.01
C THR A 89 0.68 -17.62 -7.35
N PHE A 90 0.53 -16.62 -8.21
CA PHE A 90 -0.77 -16.05 -8.56
C PHE A 90 -1.14 -16.38 -10.00
N ASN A 91 -0.95 -17.64 -10.36
CA ASN A 91 -1.61 -18.25 -11.50
C ASN A 91 -3.14 -18.03 -11.39
N ILE A 92 -3.84 -18.00 -12.53
CA ILE A 92 -5.28 -17.72 -12.75
C ILE A 92 -6.25 -18.37 -11.72
N LYS A 93 -5.82 -19.44 -11.03
CA LYS A 93 -6.57 -20.13 -9.96
C LYS A 93 -6.94 -19.27 -8.74
N ILE A 94 -6.17 -18.23 -8.41
CA ILE A 94 -6.58 -17.30 -7.36
C ILE A 94 -7.74 -16.40 -7.82
N GLN A 95 -7.85 -16.12 -9.12
CA GLN A 95 -8.99 -15.35 -9.63
C GLN A 95 -10.24 -16.21 -9.75
N THR A 96 -10.11 -17.51 -10.07
CA THR A 96 -11.28 -18.39 -10.23
C THR A 96 -12.09 -18.57 -8.95
N HIS A 97 -11.50 -18.42 -7.75
CA HIS A 97 -12.27 -18.48 -6.50
C HIS A 97 -12.92 -17.15 -6.12
N LEU A 98 -12.48 -16.04 -6.72
CA LEU A 98 -13.17 -14.75 -6.61
C LEU A 98 -14.40 -14.73 -7.54
N GLN A 99 -14.35 -15.48 -8.64
CA GLN A 99 -15.51 -15.67 -9.50
C GLN A 99 -16.63 -16.37 -8.73
N ASN A 100 -17.80 -15.73 -8.72
CA ASN A 100 -18.99 -16.18 -8.00
C ASN A 100 -18.85 -16.19 -6.47
N CYS A 101 -17.95 -15.39 -5.93
CA CYS A 101 -17.82 -15.33 -4.49
C CYS A 101 -19.05 -14.73 -3.83
N GLU A 102 -19.69 -15.49 -2.94
CA GLU A 102 -20.97 -15.09 -2.32
C GLU A 102 -20.84 -13.79 -1.52
N VAL A 103 -19.71 -13.59 -0.84
CA VAL A 103 -19.41 -12.34 -0.13
C VAL A 103 -19.40 -11.13 -1.07
N GLU A 104 -18.75 -11.25 -2.23
CA GLU A 104 -18.66 -10.16 -3.19
C GLU A 104 -19.99 -9.95 -3.91
N ILE A 105 -20.69 -11.02 -4.30
CA ILE A 105 -22.03 -10.97 -4.87
C ILE A 105 -22.99 -10.27 -3.91
N LYS A 106 -23.08 -10.70 -2.64
CA LYS A 106 -23.96 -10.10 -1.64
C LYS A 106 -23.63 -8.63 -1.41
N ARG A 107 -22.34 -8.28 -1.31
CA ARG A 107 -21.90 -6.88 -1.15
C ARG A 107 -22.40 -6.01 -2.31
N ILE A 108 -22.21 -6.50 -3.53
CA ILE A 108 -22.63 -5.80 -4.74
C ILE A 108 -24.16 -5.74 -4.81
N ALA A 109 -24.87 -6.85 -4.60
CA ALA A 109 -26.33 -6.90 -4.62
C ALA A 109 -26.95 -5.95 -3.58
N ASN A 110 -26.41 -5.91 -2.36
CA ASN A 110 -26.85 -4.99 -1.32
C ASN A 110 -26.63 -3.52 -1.71
N LYS A 111 -25.54 -3.21 -2.42
CA LYS A 111 -25.23 -1.85 -2.87
C LYS A 111 -26.05 -1.44 -4.08
N CYS A 112 -26.21 -2.34 -5.04
CA CYS A 112 -26.78 -2.08 -6.36
C CYS A 112 -28.28 -2.37 -6.47
N GLY A 113 -28.85 -3.10 -5.50
CA GLY A 113 -30.22 -3.60 -5.54
C GLY A 113 -30.44 -4.72 -6.57
N ARG A 114 -29.38 -5.26 -7.17
CA ARG A 114 -29.41 -6.35 -8.17
C ARG A 114 -28.09 -7.10 -8.20
N ASP A 115 -28.13 -8.36 -8.62
CA ASP A 115 -26.93 -9.19 -8.75
C ASP A 115 -25.98 -8.65 -9.84
N PRO A 116 -24.64 -8.78 -9.63
CA PRO A 116 -23.67 -8.43 -10.65
C PRO A 116 -23.76 -9.36 -11.87
N PRO A 117 -23.37 -8.88 -13.07
CA PRO A 117 -23.12 -9.76 -14.20
C PRO A 117 -21.96 -10.71 -13.89
N THR A 118 -21.89 -11.82 -14.61
CA THR A 118 -20.78 -12.78 -14.50
C THR A 118 -19.44 -12.12 -14.84
N TYR A 119 -18.36 -12.46 -14.11
CA TYR A 119 -16.99 -11.96 -14.30
C TYR A 119 -16.32 -12.35 -15.63
N THR A 120 -17.04 -12.96 -16.57
CA THR A 120 -16.50 -13.40 -17.87
C THR A 120 -16.04 -12.23 -18.75
N ASN A 121 -16.62 -11.04 -18.56
CA ASN A 121 -16.16 -9.81 -19.20
C ASN A 121 -15.91 -8.71 -18.16
N TRP A 122 -14.64 -8.47 -17.85
CA TRP A 122 -14.20 -7.46 -16.89
C TRP A 122 -14.71 -6.05 -17.23
N THR A 123 -14.68 -5.66 -18.51
CA THR A 123 -15.11 -4.33 -18.94
C THR A 123 -16.61 -4.09 -18.68
N THR A 124 -17.44 -5.10 -18.95
CA THR A 124 -18.88 -5.06 -18.65
C THR A 124 -19.13 -5.02 -17.15
N PHE A 125 -18.38 -5.80 -16.37
CA PHE A 125 -18.47 -5.78 -14.92
C PHE A 125 -18.09 -4.40 -14.34
N ALA A 126 -16.99 -3.79 -14.81
CA ALA A 126 -16.58 -2.45 -14.40
C ALA A 126 -17.63 -1.39 -14.75
N GLY A 127 -18.20 -1.44 -15.96
CA GLY A 127 -19.31 -0.57 -16.36
C GLY A 127 -20.55 -0.72 -15.47
N PHE A 128 -20.92 -1.97 -15.14
CA PHE A 128 -22.01 -2.23 -14.20
C PHE A 128 -21.75 -1.60 -12.83
N ILE A 129 -20.53 -1.73 -12.30
CA ILE A 129 -20.18 -1.17 -11.00
C ILE A 129 -20.25 0.36 -11.06
N TYR A 130 -19.66 0.98 -12.08
CA TYR A 130 -19.69 2.43 -12.31
C TYR A 130 -21.13 3.01 -12.21
N GLU A 131 -22.07 2.38 -12.91
CA GLU A 131 -23.48 2.77 -12.87
C GLU A 131 -24.12 2.47 -11.51
N CYS A 132 -23.83 1.29 -10.93
CA CYS A 132 -24.36 0.87 -9.64
C CYS A 132 -24.01 1.86 -8.51
N ILE A 133 -22.75 2.32 -8.46
CA ILE A 133 -22.31 3.25 -7.42
C ILE A 133 -22.73 4.70 -7.73
N GLY A 134 -23.46 4.93 -8.83
CA GLY A 134 -24.12 6.19 -9.16
C GLY A 134 -23.22 7.22 -9.84
N LEU A 135 -22.03 6.84 -10.28
CA LEU A 135 -21.06 7.77 -10.88
C LEU A 135 -21.52 8.32 -12.23
N ASN A 136 -22.43 7.63 -12.93
CA ASN A 136 -23.07 8.12 -14.15
C ASN A 136 -24.01 9.30 -13.91
N ARG A 137 -24.39 9.58 -12.66
CA ARG A 137 -25.21 10.74 -12.29
C ARG A 137 -24.35 11.95 -11.92
N GLU A 138 -23.05 11.74 -11.73
CA GLU A 138 -22.09 12.79 -11.35
C GLU A 138 -21.36 13.37 -12.58
N SER A 139 -21.50 12.75 -13.75
CA SER A 139 -20.76 13.12 -14.96
C SER A 139 -21.53 12.72 -16.22
N ASP A 140 -21.58 13.63 -17.20
CA ASP A 140 -22.19 13.37 -18.51
C ASP A 140 -21.22 12.69 -19.51
N LEU A 141 -20.00 12.36 -19.08
CA LEU A 141 -18.98 11.75 -19.96
C LEU A 141 -19.31 10.31 -20.36
N PHE A 142 -19.92 9.55 -19.44
CA PHE A 142 -20.31 8.15 -19.65
C PHE A 142 -21.71 7.96 -19.09
N PRO A 143 -22.77 8.05 -19.90
CA PRO A 143 -24.15 8.06 -19.41
C PRO A 143 -24.58 6.72 -18.76
N ASP A 144 -23.91 5.62 -19.10
CA ASP A 144 -24.32 4.26 -18.75
C ASP A 144 -23.13 3.29 -18.60
N ALA A 145 -23.42 2.07 -18.13
CA ALA A 145 -22.44 1.00 -18.02
C ALA A 145 -21.76 0.64 -19.35
N GLU A 146 -22.49 0.69 -20.47
CA GLU A 146 -21.97 0.28 -21.77
C GLU A 146 -20.90 1.25 -22.28
N SER A 147 -21.17 2.55 -22.22
CA SER A 147 -20.23 3.61 -22.59
C SER A 147 -18.98 3.59 -21.70
N PHE A 148 -19.15 3.37 -20.39
CA PHE A 148 -18.03 3.26 -19.46
C PHE A 148 -17.17 2.01 -19.70
N SER A 149 -17.74 0.89 -20.17
CA SER A 149 -16.98 -0.36 -20.38
C SER A 149 -15.77 -0.20 -21.30
N ARG A 150 -15.77 0.80 -22.19
CA ARG A 150 -14.66 1.08 -23.11
C ARG A 150 -13.52 1.87 -22.48
N LEU A 151 -13.73 2.40 -21.27
CA LEU A 151 -12.83 3.37 -20.66
C LEU A 151 -11.44 2.79 -20.36
N GLU A 152 -11.35 1.55 -19.90
CA GLU A 152 -10.06 0.92 -19.60
C GLU A 152 -9.13 0.92 -20.82
N SER A 153 -9.68 0.68 -22.02
CA SER A 153 -8.90 0.72 -23.26
C SER A 153 -8.37 2.12 -23.54
N LEU A 154 -9.17 3.17 -23.33
CA LEU A 154 -8.74 4.55 -23.52
C LEU A 154 -7.63 4.95 -22.53
N ILE A 155 -7.79 4.59 -21.24
CA ILE A 155 -6.76 4.82 -20.21
C ILE A 155 -5.48 4.07 -20.57
N ARG A 156 -5.60 2.85 -21.09
CA ARG A 156 -4.43 2.08 -21.52
C ARG A 156 -3.74 2.70 -22.72
N MET A 157 -4.47 3.22 -23.69
CA MET A 157 -3.90 3.95 -24.83
C MET A 157 -3.14 5.19 -24.36
N ASP A 158 -3.76 6.00 -23.50
CA ASP A 158 -3.16 7.20 -22.91
C ASP A 158 -1.87 6.88 -22.12
N ARG A 159 -1.91 5.87 -21.24
CA ARG A 159 -0.74 5.41 -20.46
C ARG A 159 0.42 4.90 -21.32
N ASN A 160 0.14 4.43 -22.54
CA ASN A 160 1.17 4.00 -23.49
C ASN A 160 1.64 5.15 -24.41
N GLY A 161 1.27 6.40 -24.12
CA GLY A 161 1.71 7.57 -24.87
C GLY A 161 1.07 7.72 -26.25
N LEU A 162 -0.06 7.03 -26.50
CA LEU A 162 -0.81 7.25 -27.73
C LEU A 162 -1.52 8.60 -27.66
N LYS A 163 -1.54 9.32 -28.79
CA LYS A 163 -2.28 10.57 -28.89
C LYS A 163 -3.78 10.30 -28.71
N MET A 164 -4.37 10.92 -27.71
CA MET A 164 -5.80 10.78 -27.43
C MET A 164 -6.63 11.84 -28.18
N PRO A 165 -7.92 11.58 -28.43
CA PRO A 165 -8.84 12.58 -28.96
C PRO A 165 -8.96 13.79 -28.02
N ASP A 166 -9.25 14.97 -28.57
CA ASP A 166 -9.33 16.21 -27.79
C ASP A 166 -10.31 16.10 -26.62
N TRP A 167 -11.49 15.50 -26.82
CA TRP A 167 -12.48 15.34 -25.76
C TRP A 167 -11.93 14.54 -24.56
N PHE A 168 -11.02 13.58 -24.78
CA PHE A 168 -10.40 12.81 -23.72
C PHE A 168 -9.41 13.68 -22.96
N GLU A 169 -8.53 14.39 -23.66
CA GLU A 169 -7.53 15.26 -23.04
C GLU A 169 -8.17 16.38 -22.21
N HIS A 170 -9.23 17.01 -22.71
CA HIS A 170 -9.98 18.05 -21.99
C HIS A 170 -10.63 17.52 -20.70
N ASN A 171 -10.99 16.23 -20.65
CA ASN A 171 -11.69 15.61 -19.53
C ASN A 171 -10.82 14.63 -18.72
N LYS A 172 -9.51 14.56 -19.01
CA LYS A 172 -8.61 13.51 -18.53
C LYS A 172 -8.66 13.30 -17.02
N LYS A 173 -8.59 14.38 -16.24
CA LYS A 173 -8.64 14.30 -14.77
C LYS A 173 -9.94 13.67 -14.26
N GLN A 174 -11.08 14.05 -14.83
CA GLN A 174 -12.38 13.50 -14.44
C GLN A 174 -12.50 12.03 -14.88
N ILE A 175 -12.06 11.71 -16.09
CA ILE A 175 -12.03 10.34 -16.62
C ILE A 175 -11.25 9.40 -15.69
N TYR A 176 -10.03 9.77 -15.30
CA TYR A 176 -9.21 9.00 -14.37
C TYR A 176 -9.88 8.87 -13.01
N SER A 177 -10.47 9.95 -12.48
CA SER A 177 -11.17 9.91 -11.19
C SER A 177 -12.37 8.95 -11.19
N LEU A 178 -13.18 8.93 -12.25
CA LEU A 178 -14.31 8.00 -12.38
C LEU A 178 -13.82 6.54 -12.44
N TYR A 179 -12.73 6.30 -13.17
CA TYR A 179 -12.09 4.99 -13.23
C TYR A 179 -11.55 4.54 -11.88
N GLU A 180 -10.80 5.39 -11.19
CA GLU A 180 -10.19 5.11 -9.88
C GLU A 180 -11.23 4.86 -8.79
N ARG A 181 -12.35 5.61 -8.77
CA ARG A 181 -13.46 5.37 -7.83
C ARG A 181 -14.19 4.06 -8.11
N THR A 182 -14.45 3.76 -9.38
CA THR A 182 -15.01 2.47 -9.80
C THR A 182 -14.10 1.33 -9.36
N TYR A 183 -12.80 1.46 -9.63
CA TYR A 183 -11.79 0.46 -9.27
C TYR A 183 -11.66 0.30 -7.75
N SER A 184 -11.72 1.41 -6.99
CA SER A 184 -11.70 1.40 -5.53
C SER A 184 -12.86 0.60 -4.96
N PHE A 185 -14.07 0.73 -5.52
CA PHE A 185 -15.22 -0.09 -5.13
C PHE A 185 -14.98 -1.57 -5.42
N ILE A 186 -14.51 -1.89 -6.64
CA ILE A 186 -14.24 -3.27 -7.05
C ILE A 186 -13.24 -3.93 -6.09
N VAL A 187 -12.15 -3.24 -5.76
CA VAL A 187 -11.10 -3.80 -4.89
C VAL A 187 -11.48 -3.76 -3.41
N GLY A 188 -12.37 -2.84 -3.00
CA GLY A 188 -12.78 -2.63 -1.61
C GLY A 188 -11.79 -1.81 -0.81
N VAL A 189 -11.35 -0.68 -1.38
CA VAL A 189 -10.35 0.25 -0.79
C VAL A 189 -10.89 1.69 -0.77
N ASN A 190 -10.12 2.61 -0.19
CA ASN A 190 -10.48 4.02 -0.05
C ASN A 190 -11.84 4.21 0.66
N GLU A 191 -12.74 5.01 0.08
CA GLU A 191 -14.10 5.21 0.61
C GLU A 191 -14.95 3.92 0.67
N TYR A 192 -14.50 2.86 0.00
CA TYR A 192 -15.14 1.54 -0.05
C TYR A 192 -14.34 0.46 0.70
N HIS A 193 -13.48 0.87 1.64
CA HIS A 193 -12.66 -0.06 2.42
C HIS A 193 -13.50 -1.16 3.09
N ASP A 194 -13.23 -2.42 2.74
CA ASP A 194 -13.94 -3.59 3.27
C ASP A 194 -12.92 -4.64 3.72
N GLU A 195 -12.79 -4.82 5.04
CA GLU A 195 -11.84 -5.76 5.63
C GLU A 195 -12.04 -7.20 5.15
N LYS A 196 -13.30 -7.66 5.07
CA LYS A 196 -13.61 -9.04 4.69
C LYS A 196 -13.25 -9.27 3.23
N LEU A 197 -13.54 -8.30 2.36
CA LEU A 197 -13.19 -8.36 0.95
C LEU A 197 -11.67 -8.32 0.75
N LEU A 198 -10.95 -7.43 1.44
CA LEU A 198 -9.50 -7.36 1.36
C LEU A 198 -8.83 -8.63 1.88
N LYS A 199 -9.31 -9.18 3.00
CA LYS A 199 -8.85 -10.47 3.53
C LYS A 199 -9.04 -11.60 2.52
N MET A 200 -10.18 -11.63 1.83
CA MET A 200 -10.45 -12.60 0.76
C MET A 200 -9.52 -12.41 -0.45
N LYS A 201 -9.35 -11.17 -0.93
CA LYS A 201 -8.59 -10.88 -2.17
C LYS A 201 -7.08 -11.04 -2.00
N GLN A 202 -6.51 -10.53 -0.91
CA GLN A 202 -5.05 -10.48 -0.73
C GLN A 202 -4.54 -11.24 0.49
N GLY A 203 -5.39 -11.71 1.39
CA GLY A 203 -4.94 -12.23 2.68
C GLY A 203 -4.02 -13.46 2.60
N PHE A 204 -4.12 -14.24 1.53
CA PHE A 204 -3.18 -15.33 1.24
C PHE A 204 -1.77 -14.82 0.90
N LEU A 205 -1.66 -13.75 0.09
CA LEU A 205 -0.39 -13.11 -0.22
C LEU A 205 0.27 -12.59 1.06
N MET A 206 -0.50 -11.86 1.89
CA MET A 206 -0.02 -11.34 3.17
C MET A 206 0.48 -12.46 4.09
N SER A 207 -0.32 -13.53 4.25
CA SER A 207 0.06 -14.68 5.08
C SER A 207 1.38 -15.31 4.60
N LYS A 208 1.53 -15.46 3.28
CA LYS A 208 2.73 -16.04 2.69
C LYS A 208 3.97 -15.18 2.91
N ILE A 209 3.86 -13.88 2.67
CA ILE A 209 4.96 -12.91 2.94
C ILE A 209 5.35 -12.96 4.41
N MET A 210 4.39 -12.91 5.34
CA MET A 210 4.67 -12.96 6.78
C MET A 210 5.40 -14.25 7.18
N LYS A 211 4.96 -15.40 6.66
CA LYS A 211 5.63 -16.69 6.90
C LYS A 211 7.07 -16.71 6.39
N ILE A 212 7.33 -16.11 5.23
CA ILE A 212 8.66 -16.01 4.64
C ILE A 212 9.57 -15.16 5.53
N LEU A 213 9.11 -13.97 5.94
CA LEU A 213 9.88 -13.06 6.80
C LEU A 213 10.25 -13.71 8.14
N TRP A 214 9.30 -14.40 8.79
CA TRP A 214 9.57 -15.11 10.05
C TRP A 214 10.52 -16.28 9.88
N LYS A 215 10.31 -17.13 8.87
CA LYS A 215 11.19 -18.28 8.59
C LYS A 215 12.62 -17.83 8.32
N GLN A 216 12.79 -16.74 7.56
CA GLN A 216 14.09 -16.15 7.27
C GLN A 216 14.76 -15.61 8.53
N TRP A 217 14.01 -14.94 9.41
CA TRP A 217 14.51 -14.50 10.71
C TRP A 217 14.94 -15.67 11.60
N GLU A 218 14.13 -16.72 11.71
CA GLU A 218 14.44 -17.93 12.48
C GLU A 218 15.71 -18.63 11.95
N GLU A 219 15.86 -18.72 10.63
CA GLU A 219 17.07 -19.28 10.02
C GLU A 219 18.32 -18.45 10.35
N TYR A 220 18.20 -17.12 10.29
CA TYR A 220 19.27 -16.21 10.64
C TYR A 220 19.66 -16.32 12.11
N GLU A 221 18.69 -16.30 13.03
CA GLU A 221 18.94 -16.41 14.47
C GLU A 221 19.68 -17.72 14.80
N LYS A 222 19.31 -18.81 14.14
CA LYS A 222 19.93 -20.12 14.35
C LYS A 222 21.34 -20.25 13.76
N ASN A 223 21.56 -19.72 12.56
CA ASN A 223 22.76 -20.03 11.76
C ASN A 223 23.71 -18.83 11.56
N GLY A 224 23.32 -17.63 11.98
CA GLY A 224 24.01 -16.37 11.69
C GLY A 224 23.93 -15.93 10.22
N GLN A 225 23.24 -16.69 9.37
CA GLN A 225 23.07 -16.42 7.95
C GLN A 225 21.83 -17.12 7.39
N ILE A 226 21.26 -16.54 6.33
CA ILE A 226 20.21 -17.16 5.52
C ILE A 226 20.90 -17.81 4.32
N LYS A 227 20.76 -19.13 4.16
CA LYS A 227 21.47 -19.91 3.13
C LYS A 227 20.79 -19.82 1.76
N ARG A 228 19.46 -19.73 1.70
CA ARG A 228 18.66 -19.68 0.45
C ARG A 228 17.51 -18.71 0.54
N GLY A 229 17.02 -18.23 -0.61
CA GLY A 229 15.84 -17.37 -0.66
C GLY A 229 16.06 -16.01 -0.01
N LYS A 230 17.21 -15.36 -0.23
CA LYS A 230 17.47 -13.98 0.24
C LYS A 230 16.61 -12.94 -0.50
N PHE A 231 16.03 -13.34 -1.63
CA PHE A 231 15.20 -12.52 -2.48
C PHE A 231 14.00 -13.34 -2.93
N THR A 232 12.81 -12.80 -2.74
CA THR A 232 11.55 -13.41 -3.19
C THR A 232 10.75 -12.39 -3.96
N ALA A 233 10.33 -12.73 -5.17
CA ALA A 233 9.51 -11.86 -6.00
C ALA A 233 8.16 -12.51 -6.32
N PHE A 234 7.10 -11.76 -6.08
CA PHE A 234 5.72 -12.11 -6.42
C PHE A 234 5.27 -11.27 -7.59
N PHE A 235 4.95 -11.90 -8.72
CA PHE A 235 4.39 -11.20 -9.88
C PHE A 235 2.86 -11.28 -9.82
N THR A 236 2.19 -10.14 -9.89
CA THR A 236 0.74 -10.05 -9.71
C THR A 236 0.08 -8.93 -10.54
N GLN A 237 -1.23 -8.78 -10.36
CA GLN A 237 -2.08 -7.77 -10.96
C GLN A 237 -2.21 -6.54 -10.05
N ASP A 238 -2.54 -5.43 -10.68
CA ASP A 238 -2.72 -4.10 -10.09
C ASP A 238 -3.75 -4.11 -8.94
N TRP A 239 -4.88 -4.79 -9.09
CA TRP A 239 -5.89 -4.88 -8.02
C TRP A 239 -5.35 -5.58 -6.77
N LEU A 240 -4.47 -6.59 -6.93
CA LEU A 240 -3.92 -7.31 -5.79
C LEU A 240 -2.90 -6.45 -5.06
N LEU A 241 -2.06 -5.73 -5.81
CA LEU A 241 -1.09 -4.79 -5.25
C LEU A 241 -1.80 -3.66 -4.49
N LEU A 242 -2.88 -3.12 -5.06
CA LEU A 242 -3.71 -2.11 -4.41
C LEU A 242 -4.35 -2.65 -3.12
N ALA A 243 -4.98 -3.82 -3.18
CA ALA A 243 -5.56 -4.47 -2.00
C ALA A 243 -4.51 -4.71 -0.91
N PHE A 244 -3.30 -5.15 -1.30
CA PHE A 244 -2.19 -5.43 -0.39
C PHE A 244 -1.73 -4.17 0.34
N LEU A 245 -1.52 -3.06 -0.39
CA LEU A 245 -1.14 -1.77 0.19
C LEU A 245 -2.17 -1.23 1.19
N HIS A 246 -3.46 -1.30 0.85
CA HIS A 246 -4.53 -0.87 1.77
C HIS A 246 -4.68 -1.79 2.99
N SER A 247 -4.40 -3.09 2.82
CA SER A 247 -4.36 -4.05 3.93
C SER A 247 -3.19 -3.79 4.88
N LEU A 248 -2.01 -3.43 4.34
CA LEU A 248 -0.89 -2.90 5.13
C LEU A 248 -1.24 -1.57 5.81
N GLY A 249 -2.20 -0.83 5.27
CA GLY A 249 -2.62 0.51 5.70
C GLY A 249 -1.79 1.66 5.16
N CYS A 250 -0.82 1.38 4.29
CA CYS A 250 0.02 2.39 3.65
C CYS A 250 -0.46 2.78 2.24
N GLY A 251 -1.66 2.35 1.81
CA GLY A 251 -2.21 2.65 0.48
C GLY A 251 -2.31 4.13 0.16
N GLU A 252 -2.86 4.94 1.07
CA GLU A 252 -2.98 6.39 0.88
C GLU A 252 -1.60 7.06 0.80
N GLU A 253 -0.66 6.68 1.64
CA GLU A 253 0.71 7.22 1.60
C GLU A 253 1.45 6.82 0.32
N ALA A 254 1.20 5.61 -0.19
CA ALA A 254 1.85 5.08 -1.38
C ALA A 254 1.27 5.67 -2.69
N LEU A 255 -0.06 5.76 -2.79
CA LEU A 255 -0.79 5.97 -4.04
C LEU A 255 -1.77 7.15 -4.00
N GLY A 256 -2.09 7.68 -2.82
CA GLY A 256 -3.24 8.56 -2.63
C GLY A 256 -4.53 7.83 -3.05
N SER A 257 -5.33 8.46 -3.91
CA SER A 257 -6.55 7.86 -4.49
C SER A 257 -6.32 7.09 -5.80
N THR A 258 -5.08 7.03 -6.29
CA THR A 258 -4.77 6.47 -7.61
C THR A 258 -4.63 4.95 -7.56
N ILE A 259 -4.52 4.33 -8.74
CA ILE A 259 -4.26 2.90 -8.87
C ILE A 259 -2.80 2.65 -9.24
N PRO A 260 -2.22 1.48 -8.88
CA PRO A 260 -0.85 1.16 -9.25
C PRO A 260 -0.62 1.23 -10.77
N THR A 261 0.50 1.84 -11.17
CA THR A 261 0.90 1.92 -12.59
C THR A 261 1.72 0.70 -13.01
N TYR A 262 2.07 0.59 -14.29
CA TYR A 262 2.93 -0.48 -14.79
C TYR A 262 4.30 -0.49 -14.09
N ASN A 263 4.78 -1.69 -13.76
CA ASN A 263 6.03 -1.91 -13.03
C ASN A 263 6.05 -1.28 -11.63
N SER A 264 4.89 -0.92 -11.08
CA SER A 264 4.78 -0.57 -9.67
C SER A 264 5.17 -1.77 -8.79
N SER A 265 5.77 -1.48 -7.64
CA SER A 265 6.21 -2.51 -6.72
C SER A 265 6.15 -2.09 -5.26
N VAL A 266 5.89 -3.07 -4.40
CA VAL A 266 6.10 -2.96 -2.96
C VAL A 266 7.31 -3.80 -2.60
N ILE A 267 8.31 -3.17 -1.99
CA ILE A 267 9.58 -3.78 -1.59
C ILE A 267 9.59 -3.82 -0.06
N ILE A 268 9.66 -5.01 0.51
CA ILE A 268 9.77 -5.20 1.96
C ILE A 268 11.19 -5.67 2.26
N GLU A 269 11.99 -4.79 2.85
CA GLU A 269 13.39 -5.04 3.19
C GLU A 269 13.52 -5.41 4.66
N THR A 270 14.13 -6.54 4.99
CA THR A 270 14.48 -6.90 6.38
C THR A 270 15.95 -6.69 6.65
N TYR A 271 16.30 -6.07 7.77
CA TYR A 271 17.66 -5.86 8.24
C TYR A 271 17.78 -6.13 9.74
N VAL A 272 19.01 -6.30 10.20
CA VAL A 272 19.35 -6.55 11.59
C VAL A 272 19.91 -5.27 12.19
N ARG A 273 19.38 -4.86 13.34
CA ARG A 273 19.94 -3.74 14.10
C ARG A 273 20.02 -4.14 15.56
N SER A 274 21.23 -4.12 16.12
CA SER A 274 21.46 -4.52 17.52
C SER A 274 20.87 -5.91 17.83
N LYS A 275 21.11 -6.88 16.93
CA LYS A 275 20.60 -8.26 17.01
C LYS A 275 19.08 -8.41 16.99
N LYS A 276 18.34 -7.42 16.50
CA LYS A 276 16.88 -7.48 16.36
C LYS A 276 16.45 -7.30 14.90
N PRO A 277 15.34 -7.93 14.48
CA PRO A 277 14.82 -7.85 13.13
C PRO A 277 13.97 -6.59 12.95
N PHE A 278 14.31 -5.81 11.94
CA PHE A 278 13.51 -4.67 11.55
C PHE A 278 13.29 -4.67 10.03
N LEU A 279 12.27 -3.95 9.59
CA LEU A 279 11.72 -3.94 8.25
C LEU A 279 11.63 -2.51 7.71
N LYS A 280 11.75 -2.36 6.40
CA LYS A 280 11.33 -1.19 5.64
C LYS A 280 10.34 -1.63 4.59
N VAL A 281 9.31 -0.85 4.40
CA VAL A 281 8.36 -1.02 3.30
C VAL A 281 8.52 0.17 2.37
N LEU A 282 8.96 -0.11 1.15
CA LEU A 282 9.13 0.88 0.11
C LEU A 282 8.08 0.65 -0.97
N TYR A 283 7.51 1.74 -1.48
CA TYR A 283 6.65 1.72 -2.66
C TYR A 283 7.37 2.41 -3.81
N LYS A 284 7.43 1.75 -4.96
CA LYS A 284 7.98 2.31 -6.20
C LYS A 284 6.90 2.37 -7.25
N ASP A 285 6.68 3.55 -7.81
CA ASP A 285 5.80 3.77 -8.96
C ASP A 285 6.65 4.02 -10.21
N ASN A 286 6.57 3.13 -11.20
CA ASN A 286 7.33 3.21 -12.45
C ASN A 286 8.85 3.51 -12.24
N ILE A 287 9.47 4.46 -12.97
CA ILE A 287 10.92 4.76 -12.95
C ILE A 287 11.34 5.61 -11.72
N THR A 288 10.44 5.87 -10.77
CA THR A 288 10.78 6.72 -9.62
C THR A 288 11.66 6.00 -8.60
N VAL A 289 12.38 6.80 -7.80
CA VAL A 289 13.09 6.30 -6.61
C VAL A 289 12.04 5.74 -5.64
N PRO A 290 12.23 4.52 -5.07
CA PRO A 290 11.30 3.97 -4.10
C PRO A 290 11.09 4.92 -2.91
N LYS A 291 9.83 5.20 -2.60
CA LYS A 291 9.38 5.97 -1.44
C LYS A 291 9.28 5.07 -0.22
N ASP A 292 9.86 5.48 0.91
CA ASP A 292 9.67 4.79 2.19
C ASP A 292 8.25 5.08 2.73
N VAL A 293 7.45 4.03 2.87
CA VAL A 293 6.09 4.07 3.40
C VAL A 293 5.96 3.29 4.73
N THR A 294 7.07 2.96 5.37
CA THR A 294 7.13 2.11 6.56
C THR A 294 6.32 2.68 7.72
N SER A 295 6.38 4.00 7.95
CA SER A 295 5.66 4.66 9.05
C SER A 295 4.15 4.69 8.85
N ALA A 296 3.66 4.47 7.63
CA ALA A 296 2.23 4.38 7.32
C ALA A 296 1.68 2.95 7.47
N VAL A 297 2.54 1.95 7.64
CA VAL A 297 2.10 0.58 7.87
C VAL A 297 1.41 0.49 9.23
N ARG A 298 0.25 -0.16 9.28
CA ARG A 298 -0.51 -0.39 10.52
C ARG A 298 0.40 -0.98 11.59
N SER A 299 0.24 -0.57 12.84
CA SER A 299 1.06 -1.01 13.99
C SER A 299 2.54 -0.60 13.97
N CYS A 300 3.11 -0.07 12.88
CA CYS A 300 4.48 0.44 12.87
C CYS A 300 4.50 1.86 13.44
N THR A 301 5.24 2.05 14.53
CA THR A 301 5.32 3.36 15.22
C THR A 301 6.43 4.27 14.71
N PHE A 302 7.46 3.68 14.08
CA PHE A 302 8.59 4.41 13.51
C PHE A 302 9.12 3.68 12.28
N ALA A 303 9.78 4.44 11.41
CA ALA A 303 10.64 3.89 10.39
C ALA A 303 12.08 3.83 10.93
N PRO A 304 12.72 2.66 10.92
CA PRO A 304 12.27 1.47 10.23
C PRO A 304 11.68 0.44 11.25
N CYS A 305 10.70 -0.38 10.86
CA CYS A 305 9.72 -1.01 11.78
C CYS A 305 10.14 -2.38 12.32
N HIS A 306 9.96 -2.66 13.61
CA HIS A 306 10.33 -3.98 14.17
C HIS A 306 9.45 -5.11 13.61
N LEU A 307 10.02 -6.29 13.31
CA LEU A 307 9.27 -7.42 12.71
C LEU A 307 8.03 -7.83 13.53
N ILE A 308 8.11 -7.77 14.86
CA ILE A 308 6.97 -8.04 15.75
C ILE A 308 5.85 -7.01 15.57
N GLU A 309 6.18 -5.72 15.43
CA GLU A 309 5.19 -4.65 15.19
C GLU A 309 4.54 -4.83 13.83
N PHE A 310 5.35 -5.04 12.79
CA PHE A 310 4.87 -5.33 11.44
C PHE A 310 3.94 -6.55 11.42
N SER A 311 4.28 -7.63 12.11
CA SER A 311 3.45 -8.86 12.15
C SER A 311 2.10 -8.67 12.85
N ARG A 312 1.93 -7.59 13.62
CA ARG A 312 0.64 -7.24 14.23
C ARG A 312 -0.25 -6.42 13.29
N CYS A 313 0.32 -5.77 12.27
CA CYS A 313 -0.37 -4.82 11.39
C CYS A 313 -1.69 -5.34 10.82
N CYS A 314 -1.71 -6.61 10.45
CA CYS A 314 -2.59 -7.08 9.40
C CYS A 314 -3.24 -8.42 9.71
N LYS A 315 -3.31 -8.85 10.99
CA LYS A 315 -3.92 -10.13 11.39
C LYS A 315 -5.34 -10.28 10.84
N GLU A 316 -6.12 -9.21 10.94
CA GLU A 316 -7.50 -9.11 10.42
C GLU A 316 -7.57 -9.37 8.91
N TYR A 317 -6.57 -8.93 8.16
CA TYR A 317 -6.46 -9.04 6.71
C TYR A 317 -5.75 -10.30 6.21
N THR A 318 -5.33 -11.22 7.09
CA THR A 318 -4.61 -12.45 6.70
C THR A 318 -5.51 -13.68 6.65
N THR A 319 -5.29 -14.58 5.68
CA THR A 319 -5.93 -15.90 5.64
C THR A 319 -5.01 -16.91 4.96
N ASP A 320 -5.09 -18.17 5.37
CA ASP A 320 -4.46 -19.28 4.66
C ASP A 320 -5.40 -19.94 3.65
N ASP A 321 -6.70 -19.64 3.71
CA ASP A 321 -7.71 -20.22 2.83
C ASP A 321 -8.77 -19.16 2.48
N PRO A 322 -8.62 -18.45 1.35
CA PRO A 322 -9.57 -17.41 0.94
C PRO A 322 -10.96 -17.98 0.63
N ARG A 323 -11.07 -19.27 0.27
CA ARG A 323 -12.37 -19.93 0.00
C ARG A 323 -13.26 -19.98 1.22
N LYS A 324 -12.70 -20.18 2.42
CA LYS A 324 -13.48 -20.16 3.67
C LYS A 324 -14.12 -18.80 3.96
N ILE A 325 -13.50 -17.73 3.49
CA ILE A 325 -14.07 -16.38 3.60
C ILE A 325 -15.21 -16.24 2.59
N CYS A 326 -15.00 -16.77 1.40
CA CYS A 326 -15.90 -16.70 0.28
C CYS A 326 -17.19 -17.51 0.46
N ASP A 327 -17.06 -18.75 0.94
CA ASP A 327 -18.13 -19.72 1.22
C ASP A 327 -18.75 -19.51 2.60
N ALA A 328 -18.49 -18.37 3.25
CA ALA A 328 -19.01 -18.07 4.57
C ALA A 328 -20.54 -17.85 4.51
N ASN A 329 -21.27 -18.96 4.43
CA ASN A 329 -22.68 -19.04 4.74
C ASN A 329 -22.87 -18.47 6.15
N PRO A 330 -23.73 -17.47 6.35
CA PRO A 330 -24.27 -17.22 7.68
C PRO A 330 -25.13 -18.44 8.03
N THR A 331 -24.59 -19.33 8.87
CA THR A 331 -25.41 -20.30 9.60
C THR A 331 -26.43 -19.58 10.46
#